data_AF-A0A3D3PDN1-F1
#
_entry.id   AF-A0A3D3PDN1-F1
#
_cell.length_a   1.000
_cell.length_b   1.000
_cell.length_c   1.000
_cell.angle_alpha   90.00
_cell.angle_beta   90.00
_cell.angle_gamma   90.00
#
_symmetry.space_group_name_H-M   'P 1'
#
loop_
_entity.id
_entity.type
_entity.pdbx_description
1 polymer ?
#
loop_
_entity_poly.entity_id
_entity_poly.type
_entity_poly.pdbx_seq_one_letter_code
_entity_poly.pdbx_strand_id
1 'polypeptide(L)'
;GMTELLSQAWSRGKGIFACPPWMRISIRDINDPFDLLDTGKTGGINVIDLANLNSCSFIATQDLGRLRPDGNFEVLGRFDNSDMRGCNLMVE
;
A
#
# COMPACT_ATOMS: atom_id res chain seq x y z
N GLY A 1 -7.94 8.85 1.56
CA GLY A 1 -7.84 9.19 0.13
C GLY A 1 -6.53 9.90 -0.12
N MET A 2 -6.04 9.88 -1.37
CA MET A 2 -4.81 10.58 -1.79
C MET A 2 -5.15 11.56 -2.92
N THR A 3 -4.48 12.71 -2.95
CA THR A 3 -4.71 13.78 -3.94
C THR A 3 -4.09 13.49 -5.31
N GLU A 4 -3.12 12.59 -5.33
CA GLU A 4 -2.37 12.14 -6.49
C GLU A 4 -3.13 11.11 -7.33
N LEU A 5 -4.28 10.63 -6.82
CA LEU A 5 -5.12 9.64 -7.47
C LEU A 5 -6.43 10.26 -7.96
N LEU A 6 -6.82 9.88 -9.17
CA LEU A 6 -8.12 10.24 -9.74
C LEU A 6 -9.20 9.20 -9.37
N SER A 7 -8.83 7.98 -8.99
CA SER A 7 -9.74 6.98 -8.43
C SER A 7 -9.65 6.90 -6.90
N GLN A 8 -10.65 6.25 -6.28
CA GLN A 8 -10.66 5.98 -4.84
C GLN A 8 -10.95 4.49 -4.57
N ALA A 9 -10.21 3.92 -3.62
CA ALA A 9 -10.56 2.65 -3.00
C ALA A 9 -11.42 2.92 -1.75
N TRP A 10 -12.57 2.26 -1.67
CA TRP A 10 -13.54 2.51 -0.60
C TRP A 10 -13.48 1.43 0.46
N SER A 11 -13.61 1.82 1.74
CA SER A 11 -13.64 0.86 2.82
C SER A 11 -14.95 0.08 2.82
N ARG A 12 -14.87 -1.24 2.96
CA ARG A 12 -16.03 -2.12 3.23
C ARG A 12 -16.27 -2.33 4.73
N GLY A 13 -15.67 -1.48 5.56
CA GLY A 13 -15.65 -1.60 7.02
C GLY A 13 -14.40 -2.32 7.52
N LYS A 14 -14.14 -2.20 8.83
CA LYS A 14 -13.01 -2.83 9.54
C LYS A 14 -11.63 -2.53 8.94
N GLY A 15 -11.45 -1.38 8.29
CA GLY A 15 -10.17 -0.99 7.68
C GLY A 15 -9.81 -1.79 6.42
N ILE A 16 -10.76 -2.52 5.83
CA ILE A 16 -10.58 -3.26 4.58
C ILE A 16 -11.06 -2.38 3.43
N PHE A 17 -10.27 -2.27 2.37
CA PHE A 17 -10.52 -1.44 1.20
C PHE A 17 -10.63 -2.27 -0.07
N ALA A 18 -11.58 -1.88 -0.93
CA ALA A 18 -11.79 -2.49 -2.23
C ALA A 18 -11.48 -1.47 -3.34
N CYS A 19 -10.78 -1.92 -4.37
CA CYS A 19 -10.46 -1.10 -5.54
C CYS A 19 -11.57 -1.19 -6.61
N PRO A 20 -11.81 -0.12 -7.38
CA PRO A 20 -12.55 -0.24 -8.63
C PRO A 20 -11.76 -1.08 -9.66
N PRO A 21 -12.40 -1.61 -10.71
CA PRO A 21 -11.76 -2.53 -11.67
C PRO A 21 -10.52 -2.00 -12.39
N TRP A 22 -10.38 -0.67 -12.51
CA TRP A 22 -9.25 0.01 -13.18
C TRP A 22 -8.14 0.45 -12.22
N MET A 23 -8.26 0.12 -10.93
CA MET A 23 -7.24 0.37 -9.91
C MET A 23 -6.77 -0.96 -9.32
N ARG A 24 -5.47 -1.08 -9.04
CA ARG A 24 -4.90 -2.26 -8.39
C ARG A 24 -3.86 -1.85 -7.37
N ILE A 25 -3.81 -2.59 -6.26
CA ILE A 25 -2.76 -2.48 -5.26
C ILE A 25 -1.81 -3.67 -5.41
N SER A 26 -0.51 -3.40 -5.31
CA SER A 26 0.51 -4.42 -5.05
C SER A 26 1.30 -4.05 -3.80
N ILE A 27 1.80 -5.06 -3.10
CA ILE A 27 2.66 -4.87 -1.93
C ILE A 27 4.09 -5.14 -2.35
N ARG A 28 4.99 -4.21 -2.06
CA ARG A 28 6.43 -4.35 -2.31
C ARG A 28 7.20 -4.52 -1.00
N ASP A 29 8.39 -5.10 -1.07
CA ASP A 29 9.32 -5.07 0.05
C ASP A 29 9.69 -3.62 0.41
N ILE A 30 9.99 -3.39 1.68
CA ILE A 30 10.30 -2.06 2.22
C ILE A 30 11.71 -1.63 1.82
N ASN A 31 12.62 -2.59 1.69
CA ASN A 31 14.04 -2.40 1.41
C ASN A 31 14.38 -2.64 -0.07
N ASP A 32 13.56 -3.44 -0.78
CA ASP A 32 13.71 -3.67 -2.23
C ASP A 32 12.47 -3.22 -3.02
N PRO A 33 12.55 -2.14 -3.82
CA PRO A 33 11.42 -1.65 -4.59
C PRO A 33 11.00 -2.56 -5.76
N PHE A 34 11.83 -3.52 -6.15
CA PHE A 34 11.56 -4.45 -7.24
C PHE A 34 11.00 -5.80 -6.76
N ASP A 35 11.02 -6.07 -5.47
CA ASP A 35 10.45 -7.28 -4.89
C ASP A 35 8.96 -7.07 -4.56
N LEU A 36 8.09 -7.87 -5.19
CA LEU A 36 6.65 -7.87 -4.92
C LEU A 36 6.32 -9.00 -3.97
N LEU A 37 5.70 -8.66 -2.84
CA LEU A 37 5.37 -9.61 -1.80
C LEU A 37 4.06 -10.34 -2.10
N ASP A 38 4.02 -11.62 -1.71
CA ASP A 38 2.82 -12.45 -1.77
C ASP A 38 1.67 -11.90 -0.91
N THR A 39 0.46 -12.37 -1.23
CA THR A 39 -0.74 -12.07 -0.43
C THR A 39 -0.55 -12.41 1.05
N GLY A 40 -1.01 -11.54 1.94
CA GLY A 40 -0.90 -11.70 3.39
C GLY A 40 0.40 -11.16 4.00
N LYS A 41 1.42 -10.86 3.20
CA LYS A 41 2.64 -10.19 3.67
C LYS A 41 2.43 -8.68 3.79
N THR A 42 3.14 -8.06 4.72
CA THR A 42 3.10 -6.61 4.95
C THR A 42 4.29 -5.95 4.27
N GLY A 43 4.05 -4.82 3.60
CA GLY A 43 5.09 -4.06 2.94
C GLY A 43 4.56 -2.73 2.43
N GLY A 44 5.32 -2.08 1.55
CA GLY A 44 4.94 -0.80 0.95
C GLY A 44 3.78 -0.94 -0.03
N ILE A 45 2.82 -0.02 0.01
CA ILE A 45 1.71 0.04 -0.95
C ILE A 45 2.20 0.68 -2.26
N ASN A 46 2.08 -0.06 -3.35
CA ASN A 46 2.09 0.46 -4.71
C ASN A 46 0.65 0.56 -5.22
N VAL A 47 0.33 1.68 -5.87
CA VAL A 47 -0.96 1.91 -6.53
C VAL A 47 -0.76 1.93 -8.04
N ILE A 48 -1.59 1.17 -8.74
CA ILE A 48 -1.79 1.26 -10.17
C ILE A 48 -3.18 1.84 -10.39
N ASP A 49 -3.28 3.04 -10.94
CA ASP A 49 -4.55 3.71 -11.26
C ASP A 49 -4.58 4.07 -12.74
N LEU A 50 -5.28 3.29 -13.56
CA LEU A 50 -5.36 3.54 -15.00
C LEU A 50 -6.24 4.75 -15.34
N ALA A 51 -7.00 5.29 -14.38
CA ALA A 51 -7.75 6.53 -14.57
C ALA A 51 -6.87 7.78 -14.43
N ASN A 52 -5.64 7.65 -13.92
CA ASN A 52 -4.63 8.72 -13.90
C ASN A 52 -4.11 9.00 -15.32
N LEU A 53 -4.96 9.53 -16.21
CA LEU A 53 -4.66 9.73 -17.63
C LEU A 53 -3.63 10.84 -17.89
N ASN A 54 -3.65 11.88 -17.05
CA ASN A 54 -2.78 13.07 -17.19
C ASN A 54 -1.75 13.17 -16.04
N SER A 55 -1.54 12.09 -15.30
CA SER A 55 -0.62 12.01 -14.17
C SER A 55 0.01 10.61 -14.12
N CYS A 56 0.88 10.35 -13.15
CA CYS A 56 1.48 9.03 -13.03
C CYS A 56 0.43 7.98 -12.65
N SER A 57 0.28 6.93 -13.46
CA SER A 57 -0.60 5.80 -13.15
C SER A 57 0.00 4.81 -12.15
N PHE A 58 1.33 4.87 -11.92
CA PHE A 58 2.05 3.95 -11.05
C PHE A 58 2.69 4.74 -9.91
N ILE A 59 2.13 4.63 -8.72
CA ILE A 59 2.57 5.43 -7.56
C ILE A 59 3.06 4.49 -6.47
N ALA A 60 4.34 4.61 -6.10
CA ALA A 60 4.89 3.99 -4.91
C ALA A 60 4.62 4.92 -3.72
N THR A 61 3.72 4.52 -2.82
CA THR A 61 3.36 5.32 -1.64
C THR A 61 4.33 5.07 -0.49
N GLN A 62 4.24 5.93 0.53
CA GLN A 62 4.87 5.71 1.82
C GLN A 62 3.96 5.02 2.86
N ASP A 63 2.87 4.41 2.40
CA ASP A 63 1.94 3.67 3.25
C ASP A 63 2.34 2.18 3.32
N LEU A 64 2.16 1.60 4.51
CA LEU A 64 2.25 0.16 4.74
C LEU A 64 0.88 -0.48 4.52
N GLY A 65 0.88 -1.65 3.89
CA GLY A 65 -0.34 -2.38 3.66
C GLY A 65 -0.14 -3.87 3.51
N ARG A 66 -1.28 -4.55 3.34
CA ARG A 66 -1.35 -6.00 3.19
C ARG A 66 -2.48 -6.37 2.25
N LEU A 67 -2.19 -7.20 1.26
CA LEU A 67 -3.20 -7.81 0.40
C LEU A 67 -3.88 -8.98 1.09
N ARG A 68 -5.18 -9.14 0.85
CA ARG A 68 -5.99 -10.25 1.30
C ARG A 68 -6.27 -11.23 0.14
N PRO A 69 -6.57 -12.51 0.42
CA PRO A 69 -6.87 -13.50 -0.62
C PRO A 69 -8.05 -13.16 -1.54
N ASP A 70 -8.96 -12.29 -1.10
CA ASP A 70 -10.12 -11.82 -1.86
C ASP A 70 -9.82 -10.60 -2.75
N GLY A 71 -8.55 -10.16 -2.83
CA GLY A 71 -8.11 -9.02 -3.62
C GLY A 71 -8.32 -7.66 -2.94
N ASN A 72 -8.93 -7.63 -1.75
CA ASN A 72 -9.00 -6.42 -0.94
C ASN A 72 -7.67 -6.17 -0.22
N PHE A 73 -7.50 -4.98 0.34
CA PHE A 73 -6.28 -4.64 1.08
C PHE A 73 -6.58 -3.86 2.35
N GLU A 74 -5.60 -3.86 3.24
CA GLU A 74 -5.60 -3.10 4.49
C GLU A 74 -4.48 -2.06 4.43
N VAL A 75 -4.75 -0.87 4.99
CA VAL A 75 -3.72 0.16 5.24
C VAL A 75 -3.35 0.09 6.71
N LEU A 76 -2.08 -0.19 6.98
CA LEU A 76 -1.57 -0.51 8.32
C LEU A 76 -0.84 0.67 9.00
N GLY A 77 -0.55 1.74 8.26
CA GLY A 77 0.14 2.92 8.75
C GLY A 77 1.07 3.51 7.70
N ARG A 78 1.95 4.41 8.12
CA ARG A 78 3.01 5.03 7.28
C ARG A 78 4.37 4.46 7.68
N PHE A 79 5.34 4.48 6.76
CA PHE A 79 6.73 4.07 7.05
C PHE A 79 7.35 4.82 8.23
N ASP A 80 7.12 6.12 8.31
CA ASP A 80 7.76 7.07 9.22
C ASP A 80 7.07 7.21 10.59
N ASN A 81 5.83 6.72 10.72
CA ASN A 81 5.13 6.69 12.00
C ASN A 81 5.58 5.55 12.94
N SER A 82 6.72 4.90 12.67
CA SER A 82 7.50 4.27 13.71
C SER A 82 8.24 5.35 14.50
N ASP A 83 7.50 6.12 15.30
CA ASP A 83 8.13 6.77 16.44
C ASP A 83 8.76 5.65 17.26
N MET A 84 10.08 5.71 17.27
CA MET A 84 11.07 4.86 17.90
C MET A 84 10.81 4.78 19.41
N ARG A 85 9.75 4.09 19.82
CA ARG A 85 9.43 3.74 21.21
C ARG A 85 9.46 2.24 21.37
N GLY A 86 10.63 1.68 21.10
CA GLY A 86 10.99 0.30 21.39
C GLY A 86 12.48 0.16 21.16
N CYS A 87 13.23 0.02 22.25
CA CYS A 87 14.66 -0.20 22.32
C CYS A 87 15.29 -0.93 21.10
N ASN A 88 16.44 -0.40 20.65
CA ASN A 88 17.54 -1.07 19.96
C ASN A 88 17.20 -2.26 19.04
N LEU A 89 17.31 -2.04 17.73
CA LEU A 89 17.85 -3.06 16.82
C LEU A 89 18.98 -2.44 15.98
N MET A 90 20.12 -2.21 16.64
CA MET A 90 21.43 -2.46 16.03
C MET A 90 21.97 -3.75 16.66
N VAL A 91 21.56 -4.88 16.09
CA VAL A 91 22.19 -6.22 16.10
C VAL A 91 21.50 -6.89 14.90
N GLU A 92 22.09 -7.16 13.74
CA GLU A 92 23.47 -7.47 13.31
C GLU A 92 23.68 -6.91 11.89
#